data_AF-A0A2Y9ABV4-F1
#
_entry.id   AF-A0A2Y9ABV4-F1
#
_cell.length_a   1.000
_cell.length_b   1.000
_cell.length_c   1.000
_cell.angle_alpha   90.00
_cell.angle_beta   90.00
_cell.angle_gamma   90.00
#
_symmetry.space_group_name_H-M   'P 1'
#
loop_
_entity.id
_entity.type
_entity.pdbx_description
1 polymer ?
#
loop_
_entity_poly.entity_id
_entity_poly.type
_entity_poly.pdbx_seq_one_letter_code
_entity_poly.pdbx_strand_id
1 'polypeptide(L)' 'MSPVARIVIELVSIAVALWFLLSPSFDDLPAKRALDAVAIFVIGLALWRLFQLWRTR' A
#
# COMPACT_ATOMS: atom_id res chain seq x y z
N MET A 1 -3.80 13.67 14.52
CA MET A 1 -2.82 13.34 13.47
C MET A 1 -3.05 14.27 12.29
N SER A 2 -2.03 14.95 11.76
CA SER A 2 -2.25 15.98 10.73
C SER A 2 -2.67 15.35 9.38
N PRO A 3 -3.46 16.05 8.54
CA PRO A 3 -3.83 15.55 7.21
C PRO A 3 -2.61 15.22 6.35
N VAL A 4 -1.53 15.99 6.49
CA VAL A 4 -0.27 15.80 5.77
C VAL A 4 0.40 14.49 6.21
N ALA A 5 0.50 14.24 7.52
CA ALA A 5 1.08 13.01 8.04
C ALA A 5 0.32 11.77 7.55
N ARG A 6 -1.01 11.86 7.45
CA ARG A 6 -1.85 10.78 6.91
C ARG A 6 -1.55 10.51 5.43
N ILE A 7 -1.47 11.55 4.60
CA ILE A 7 -1.14 11.40 3.17
C ILE A 7 0.24 10.76 2.99
N VAL A 8 1.25 11.22 3.74
CA VAL A 8 2.61 10.67 3.68
C VAL A 8 2.62 9.18 4.02
N ILE A 9 1.90 8.77 5.06
CA ILE A 9 1.83 7.36 5.47
C ILE A 9 1.16 6.48 4.40
N GLU A 10 0.07 6.95 3.80
CA GLU A 10 -0.59 6.19 2.73
C GLU A 10 0.34 6.07 1.50
N LEU A 11 1.06 7.13 1.13
CA LEU A 11 2.04 7.10 0.04
C LEU A 11 3.21 6.14 0.32
N VAL A 12 3.79 6.19 1.53
CA VAL A 12 4.86 5.27 1.94
C VAL A 12 4.36 3.83 1.94
N SER A 13 3.14 3.59 2.41
CA SER A 13 2.54 2.25 2.42
C SER A 13 2.37 1.70 1.00
N ILE A 14 1.91 2.52 0.06
CA ILE A 14 1.82 2.16 -1.37
C ILE A 14 3.22 1.87 -1.94
N ALA A 15 4.21 2.73 -1.65
CA ALA A 15 5.57 2.56 -2.15
C ALA A 15 6.21 1.25 -1.65
N VAL A 16 6.04 0.91 -0.37
CA VAL A 16 6.52 -0.35 0.22
C VAL A 16 5.81 -1.56 -0.39
N ALA A 17 4.49 -1.48 -0.59
CA ALA A 17 3.74 -2.57 -1.21
C ALA A 17 4.15 -2.79 -2.68
N LEU A 18 4.38 -1.71 -3.45
CA LEU A 18 4.88 -1.79 -4.82
C LEU A 18 6.31 -2.34 -4.87
N TRP A 19 7.18 -1.90 -3.96
CA TRP A 19 8.52 -2.46 -3.81
C TRP A 19 8.45 -3.96 -3.57
N PHE A 20 7.60 -4.42 -2.65
CA PHE A 20 7.42 -5.83 -2.35
C PHE A 20 6.90 -6.63 -3.55
N LEU A 21 5.92 -6.09 -4.28
CA LEU A 21 5.32 -6.74 -5.45
C LEU A 21 6.29 -6.88 -6.63
N LEU A 22 7.13 -5.87 -6.86
CA LEU A 22 8.01 -5.78 -8.01
C LEU A 22 9.44 -6.27 -7.74
N SER A 23 9.83 -6.40 -6.49
CA SER A 23 11.19 -6.82 -6.13
C SER A 23 11.36 -8.34 -6.31
N PRO A 24 12.30 -8.78 -7.18
CA PRO A 24 12.54 -10.20 -7.42
C PRO A 24 13.15 -10.91 -6.20
N SER A 25 13.61 -10.17 -5.18
CA SER A 25 14.17 -10.71 -3.95
C SER A 25 13.16 -11.50 -3.10
N PHE A 26 11.86 -11.41 -3.41
CA PHE A 26 10.79 -12.07 -2.65
C PHE A 26 10.12 -13.23 -3.41
N ASP A 27 10.57 -13.55 -4.62
CA ASP A 27 9.91 -14.57 -5.46
C ASP A 27 10.00 -15.99 -4.87
N ASP A 28 11.05 -16.28 -4.11
CA ASP A 28 11.26 -17.58 -3.47
C ASP A 28 10.47 -17.78 -2.15
N LEU A 29 9.64 -16.81 -1.74
CA LEU A 29 8.87 -16.95 -0.51
C LEU A 29 7.76 -18.01 -0.66
N PRO A 30 7.67 -19.00 0.25
CA PRO A 30 6.66 -20.07 0.18
C PRO A 30 5.21 -19.56 0.28
N ALA A 31 5.02 -18.31 0.74
CA ALA A 31 3.74 -17.64 0.84
C ALA A 31 3.60 -16.41 -0.09
N LYS A 32 4.44 -16.28 -1.12
CA LYS A 32 4.48 -15.10 -2.01
C LYS A 32 3.11 -14.69 -2.54
N ARG A 33 2.29 -15.64 -3.01
CA ARG A 33 0.93 -15.37 -3.51
C ARG A 33 -0.01 -14.77 -2.46
N ALA A 34 0.08 -15.26 -1.21
CA ALA A 34 -0.74 -14.71 -0.12
C ALA A 34 -0.26 -13.30 0.25
N LEU A 35 1.05 -13.09 0.29
CA LEU A 35 1.64 -11.77 0.56
C LEU A 35 1.36 -10.77 -0.57
N ASP A 36 1.33 -11.20 -1.82
CA ASP A 36 0.95 -10.37 -2.97
C ASP A 36 -0.51 -9.93 -2.88
N ALA A 37 -1.42 -10.83 -2.49
CA ALA A 37 -2.81 -10.48 -2.24
C ALA A 37 -2.93 -9.44 -1.10
N VAL A 38 -2.14 -9.59 -0.03
CA VAL A 38 -2.06 -8.59 1.05
C VAL A 38 -1.51 -7.26 0.54
N ALA A 39 -0.45 -7.26 -0.26
CA ALA A 39 0.14 -6.05 -0.83
C ALA A 39 -0.86 -5.31 -1.73
N ILE A 40 -1.58 -6.03 -2.60
CA ILE A 40 -2.64 -5.47 -3.44
C ILE A 40 -3.76 -4.89 -2.57
N PHE A 41 -4.18 -5.59 -1.51
CA PHE A 41 -5.20 -5.09 -0.59
C PHE A 41 -4.76 -3.82 0.12
N VAL A 42 -3.51 -3.75 0.59
CA VAL A 42 -2.92 -2.55 1.21
C VAL A 42 -2.93 -1.37 0.25
N ILE A 43 -2.52 -1.57 -1.00
CA ILE A 43 -2.55 -0.53 -2.04
C ILE A 43 -4.00 -0.03 -2.24
N GLY A 44 -4.95 -0.95 -2.43
CA GLY A 44 -6.36 -0.60 -2.61
C GLY A 44 -6.94 0.17 -1.42
N LEU A 45 -6.63 -0.26 -0.20
CA LEU A 45 -7.09 0.39 1.02
C LEU A 45 -6.50 1.80 1.18
N ALA A 46 -5.21 1.97 0.87
CA ALA A 46 -4.52 3.26 0.94
C ALA A 46 -5.09 4.25 -0.09
N LEU A 47 -5.31 3.78 -1.32
CA LEU A 47 -5.96 4.57 -2.38
C LEU A 47 -7.40 4.94 -1.99
N TRP A 48 -8.17 4.01 -1.42
CA TRP A 48 -9.52 4.29 -0.93
C TRP A 48 -9.53 5.36 0.17
N ARG A 49 -8.62 5.28 1.14
CA ARG A 49 -8.50 6.27 2.22
C ARG A 49 -8.09 7.64 1.68
N LEU A 50 -7.16 7.69 0.72
CA LEU A 50 -6.81 8.92 0.03
C LEU A 50 -8.04 9.48 -0.71
N PHE A 51 -8.77 8.65 -1.46
CA PHE A 51 -9.99 9.06 -2.16
C PHE A 51 -11.05 9.62 -1.20
N GLN A 52 -11.29 8.96 -0.07
CA GLN A 52 -12.20 9.49 0.96
C GLN A 52 -11.72 10.83 1.52
N LEU A 53 -10.41 11.01 1.72
CA LEU A 53 -9.84 12.27 2.19
C LEU A 53 -10.06 13.40 1.19
N TRP A 54 -10.01 13.10 -0.11
CA TRP A 54 -10.34 14.04 -1.18
C TRP A 54 -11.83 14.34 -1.26
N ARG A 55 -12.71 13.34 -1.04
CA ARG A 55 -14.17 13.52 -1.05
C ARG A 55 -14.71 14.33 0.13
N THR A 56 -14.00 14.33 1.25
CA THR A 56 -14.41 15.03 2.49
C THR A 56 -13.87 16.48 2.54
N ARG A 57 -13.08 16.89 1.55
CA ARG A 57 -12.64 18.27 1.32
C ARG A 57 -13.52 18.91 0.26
#